data_AF-A0A8D2I2V2-F1
#
_entry.id   AF-A0A8D2I2V2-F1
#
_cell.length_a   1.000
_cell.length_b   1.000
_cell.length_c   1.000
_cell.angle_alpha   90.00
_cell.angle_beta   90.00
_cell.angle_gamma   90.00
#
_symmetry.space_group_name_H-M   'P 1'
#
loop_
_entity.id
_entity.type
_entity.pdbx_description
1 polymer ?
#
loop_
_entity_poly.entity_id
_entity_poly.type
_entity_poly.pdbx_seq_one_letter_code
_entity_poly.pdbx_strand_id
1 'polypeptide(L)'
;MKQSWGPVLLILGVVVLIEGLQAAQRVCGQRGPGPPKPQEGNTAPGEWPWQASVRRQGVHICSGSLVADTWVLTAAHCFEKAASTELSSWSVVLGSLQREGLSPGAEEVGVAALQLPKAYNHYSQGSDLALLQLAHPTAHTPLCLPQPGHRFPFGASCWATGWDQDTSDAPRTLRNFRLHLISRPTCNCLYNRLHQRLLASPARPGMLCGGAQPGVQGPCQGDSGGPVLCHEPDGHWVQAGIISFASRCAQEDNPVLLTDIAAHSSWLQARAQGAAFLAQNPGTVETSDEDSCCGSLRTNGPQAGAPSQWPWDARLKHQGRLACGGALVSEEVVLTAAHCFIGRQTLEEWSVGLGAETEEHSLKQLILHGAYTHPEGGYDIALLLLAQPVTLGPKVRPLCLPYTDHHLPDGERGWVLGMAHQGAGISSPQLVPVTLLGPRACSRLHAAPGSDGIPILPGMVCTSVVGELPHCEGLSGAPLVHKVRGTWFLAGLHSFGDACQGPAQPAVFTALPAYEDWISSLDWQVYFAEEPEPEIEAGSCLANWSQPASC
;
A
#
# COMPACT_ATOMS: atom_id res chain seq x y z
N MET A 1 -62.22 46.09 23.89
CA MET A 1 -61.05 45.24 24.20
C MET A 1 -60.15 45.23 22.97
N LYS A 2 -59.01 45.91 23.01
CA LYS A 2 -58.03 45.92 21.92
C LYS A 2 -57.05 44.77 22.18
N GLN A 3 -57.14 43.68 21.42
CA GLN A 3 -56.16 42.60 21.47
C GLN A 3 -54.93 43.02 20.66
N SER A 4 -53.77 43.00 21.33
CA SER A 4 -52.46 43.28 20.77
C SER A 4 -51.92 42.03 20.07
N TRP A 5 -51.78 42.09 18.75
CA TRP A 5 -51.18 41.03 17.92
C TRP A 5 -49.66 41.21 17.73
N GLY A 6 -49.05 42.20 18.41
CA GLY A 6 -47.64 42.55 18.25
C GLY A 6 -46.63 41.48 18.67
N PRO A 7 -46.77 40.80 19.83
CA PRO A 7 -45.72 39.89 20.30
C PRO A 7 -45.68 38.55 19.55
N VAL A 8 -46.82 38.06 19.08
CA VAL A 8 -46.92 36.75 18.41
C VAL A 8 -46.33 36.79 17.00
N LEU A 9 -46.56 37.88 16.27
CA LEU A 9 -45.95 38.10 14.93
C LEU A 9 -44.43 38.33 15.00
N LEU A 10 -43.93 38.96 16.06
CA LEU A 10 -42.49 39.14 16.31
C LEU A 10 -41.81 37.81 16.64
N ILE A 11 -42.44 36.93 17.43
CA ILE A 11 -41.88 35.61 17.77
C ILE A 11 -41.91 34.67 16.55
N LEU A 12 -43.00 34.66 15.77
CA LEU A 12 -43.07 33.91 14.50
C LEU A 12 -42.06 34.42 13.47
N GLY A 13 -41.88 35.74 13.35
CA GLY A 13 -40.87 36.34 12.47
C GLY A 13 -39.44 36.00 12.88
N VAL A 14 -39.15 35.94 14.18
CA VAL A 14 -37.83 35.57 14.71
C VAL A 14 -37.58 34.06 14.58
N VAL A 15 -38.58 33.20 14.76
CA VAL A 15 -38.45 31.74 14.54
C VAL A 15 -38.26 31.41 13.06
N VAL A 16 -38.99 32.08 12.16
CA VAL A 16 -38.79 31.93 10.69
C VAL A 16 -37.45 32.50 10.23
N LEU A 17 -36.92 33.54 10.89
CA LEU A 17 -35.56 34.03 10.65
C LEU A 17 -34.48 33.10 11.22
N ILE A 18 -34.71 32.42 12.35
CA ILE A 18 -33.73 31.48 12.94
C ILE A 18 -33.73 30.15 12.17
N GLU A 19 -34.89 29.63 11.74
CA GLU A 19 -34.96 28.47 10.83
C GLU A 19 -34.48 28.83 9.41
N GLY A 20 -34.72 30.06 8.95
CA GLY A 20 -34.19 30.59 7.69
C GLY A 20 -32.67 30.83 7.69
N LEU A 21 -32.05 31.08 8.85
CA LEU A 21 -30.60 31.17 8.99
C LEU A 21 -29.93 29.79 9.16
N GLN A 22 -30.68 28.71 9.41
CA GLN A 22 -30.13 27.36 9.63
C GLN A 22 -30.30 26.38 8.46
N ALA A 23 -30.89 26.77 7.32
CA ALA A 23 -31.10 25.82 6.21
C ALA A 23 -31.00 26.41 4.79
N ALA A 24 -30.11 27.37 4.55
CA ALA A 24 -29.49 27.46 3.22
C ALA A 24 -28.37 26.42 3.17
N GLN A 25 -28.75 25.13 3.09
CA GLN A 25 -27.80 24.05 2.84
C GLN A 25 -27.17 24.35 1.47
N ARG A 26 -25.95 24.88 1.48
CA ARG A 26 -25.27 25.33 0.27
C ARG A 26 -25.12 24.11 -0.63
N VAL A 27 -25.69 24.19 -1.83
CA VAL A 27 -25.68 23.11 -2.81
C VAL A 27 -24.24 22.81 -3.19
N CYS A 28 -23.74 21.65 -2.76
CA CYS A 28 -22.41 21.13 -3.09
C CYS A 28 -22.53 19.71 -3.60
N GLY A 29 -21.49 19.17 -4.23
CA GLY A 29 -21.40 17.76 -4.59
C GLY A 29 -22.51 17.29 -5.55
N GLN A 30 -23.19 18.21 -6.23
CA GLN A 30 -24.19 17.91 -7.25
C GLN A 30 -23.51 17.87 -8.61
N ARG A 31 -23.35 16.65 -9.15
CA ARG A 31 -22.74 16.41 -10.46
C ARG A 31 -23.60 17.02 -11.56
N GLY A 32 -22.97 17.55 -12.60
CA GLY A 32 -23.70 18.15 -13.72
C GLY A 32 -24.17 17.11 -14.75
N PRO A 33 -24.56 17.55 -15.97
CA PRO A 33 -25.10 16.65 -16.99
C PRO A 33 -24.10 15.56 -17.39
N GLY A 34 -24.55 14.32 -17.42
CA GLY A 34 -23.76 13.13 -17.74
C GLY A 34 -24.59 11.84 -17.56
N PRO A 35 -24.01 10.65 -17.81
CA PRO A 35 -24.71 9.40 -17.54
C PRO A 35 -25.06 9.28 -16.05
N PRO A 36 -26.19 8.67 -15.66
CA PRO A 36 -26.62 8.58 -14.24
C PRO A 36 -25.55 7.98 -13.31
N LYS A 37 -24.74 7.06 -13.84
CA LYS A 37 -23.50 6.60 -13.21
C LYS A 37 -22.34 7.04 -14.09
N PRO A 38 -21.26 7.62 -13.52
CA PRO A 38 -20.09 7.96 -14.32
C PRO A 38 -19.52 6.70 -14.98
N GLN A 39 -19.03 6.88 -16.20
CA GLN A 39 -18.31 5.87 -16.98
C GLN A 39 -16.85 6.30 -17.04
N GLU A 40 -15.93 5.34 -16.91
CA GLU A 40 -14.50 5.62 -16.97
C GLU A 40 -14.07 6.06 -18.37
N GLY A 41 -13.08 6.94 -18.44
CA GLY A 41 -12.54 7.47 -19.68
C GLY A 41 -12.86 8.95 -19.86
N ASN A 42 -13.30 9.33 -21.06
CA ASN A 42 -13.56 10.72 -21.40
C ASN A 42 -14.84 11.24 -20.73
N THR A 43 -14.76 12.46 -20.21
CA THR A 43 -15.88 13.11 -19.52
C THR A 43 -16.74 13.97 -20.46
N ALA A 44 -17.99 14.21 -20.07
CA ALA A 44 -18.91 15.08 -20.78
C ALA A 44 -18.82 16.54 -20.28
N PRO A 45 -19.18 17.54 -21.12
CA PRO A 45 -19.19 18.94 -20.71
C PRO A 45 -20.07 19.18 -19.47
N GLY A 46 -19.50 19.81 -18.44
CA GLY A 46 -20.22 20.11 -17.21
C GLY A 46 -20.43 18.92 -16.27
N GLU A 47 -19.97 17.72 -16.63
CA GLU A 47 -20.12 16.52 -15.79
C GLU A 47 -19.52 16.73 -14.40
N TRP A 48 -18.30 17.25 -14.32
CA TRP A 48 -17.59 17.53 -13.07
C TRP A 48 -17.44 19.05 -12.88
N PRO A 49 -18.49 19.75 -12.41
CA PRO A 49 -18.55 21.23 -12.43
C PRO A 49 -17.50 21.91 -11.54
N TRP A 50 -17.02 21.21 -10.52
CA TRP A 50 -15.97 21.66 -9.61
C TRP A 50 -14.55 21.46 -10.15
N GLN A 51 -14.35 20.66 -11.21
CA GLN A 51 -13.02 20.35 -11.71
C GLN A 51 -12.31 21.64 -12.16
N ALA A 52 -11.14 21.89 -11.59
CA ALA A 52 -10.37 23.10 -11.80
C ALA A 52 -9.00 22.80 -12.42
N SER A 53 -8.61 23.60 -13.42
CA SER A 53 -7.27 23.60 -14.00
C SER A 53 -6.49 24.77 -13.39
N VAL A 54 -5.50 24.46 -12.54
CA VAL A 54 -4.62 25.46 -11.91
C VAL A 54 -3.48 25.77 -12.88
N ARG A 55 -3.43 27.02 -13.33
CA ARG A 55 -2.52 27.47 -14.38
C ARG A 55 -1.52 28.50 -13.87
N ARG A 56 -0.33 28.47 -14.45
CA ARG A 56 0.70 29.51 -14.31
C ARG A 56 1.06 30.01 -15.70
N GLN A 57 0.92 31.32 -15.92
CA GLN A 57 1.18 31.97 -17.22
C GLN A 57 0.42 31.28 -18.37
N GLY A 58 -0.83 30.88 -18.12
CA GLY A 58 -1.69 30.20 -19.10
C GLY A 58 -1.40 28.69 -19.29
N VAL A 59 -0.39 28.14 -18.63
CA VAL A 59 -0.02 26.72 -18.72
C VAL A 59 -0.57 25.94 -17.54
N HIS A 60 -1.21 24.80 -17.80
CA HIS A 60 -1.69 23.89 -16.76
C HIS A 60 -0.52 23.31 -15.94
N ILE A 61 -0.58 23.48 -14.62
CA ILE A 61 0.41 22.95 -13.68
C ILE A 61 -0.18 21.77 -12.92
N CYS A 62 -1.38 21.93 -12.38
CA CYS A 62 -2.06 20.96 -11.55
C CYS A 62 -3.57 21.02 -11.76
N SER A 63 -4.24 19.96 -11.37
CA SER A 63 -5.69 19.91 -11.20
C SER A 63 -6.09 20.45 -9.83
N GLY A 64 -7.39 20.63 -9.62
CA GLY A 64 -7.97 21.12 -8.38
C GLY A 64 -9.48 20.95 -8.35
N SER A 65 -10.10 21.38 -7.27
CA SER A 65 -11.55 21.31 -7.06
C SER A 65 -12.08 22.60 -6.45
N LEU A 66 -13.14 23.15 -7.03
CA LEU A 66 -13.91 24.22 -6.43
C LEU A 66 -14.64 23.68 -5.19
N VAL A 67 -14.38 24.25 -4.01
CA VAL A 67 -14.98 23.82 -2.73
C VAL A 67 -15.91 24.89 -2.13
N ALA A 68 -15.83 26.10 -2.66
CA ALA A 68 -16.80 27.18 -2.48
C ALA A 68 -16.75 28.10 -3.72
N ASP A 69 -17.68 29.03 -3.87
CA ASP A 69 -17.72 30.00 -4.98
C ASP A 69 -16.41 30.75 -5.24
N THR A 70 -15.58 30.92 -4.20
CA THR A 70 -14.33 31.68 -4.19
C THR A 70 -13.11 30.85 -3.75
N TRP A 71 -13.25 29.54 -3.53
CA TRP A 71 -12.18 28.69 -3.00
C TRP A 71 -11.94 27.46 -3.84
N VAL A 72 -10.70 27.25 -4.24
CA VAL A 72 -10.24 26.04 -4.94
C VAL A 72 -9.22 25.31 -4.07
N LEU A 73 -9.45 24.01 -3.88
CA LEU A 73 -8.58 23.08 -3.18
C LEU A 73 -7.72 22.30 -4.18
N THR A 74 -6.41 22.26 -3.94
CA THR A 74 -5.41 21.58 -4.79
C THR A 74 -4.24 21.09 -3.93
N ALA A 75 -3.17 20.58 -4.53
CA ALA A 75 -1.95 20.14 -3.84
C ALA A 75 -0.97 21.31 -3.62
N ALA A 76 -0.20 21.26 -2.52
CA ALA A 76 0.78 22.28 -2.19
C ALA A 76 2.05 22.18 -3.05
N HIS A 77 2.42 20.98 -3.50
CA HIS A 77 3.64 20.76 -4.29
C HIS A 77 3.61 21.47 -5.64
N CYS A 78 2.41 21.80 -6.13
CA CYS A 78 2.19 22.61 -7.32
C CYS A 78 2.86 23.99 -7.23
N PHE A 79 3.21 24.44 -6.02
CA PHE A 79 3.78 25.77 -5.74
C PHE A 79 5.23 25.71 -5.22
N GLU A 80 5.88 24.54 -5.13
CA GLU A 80 7.20 24.37 -4.50
C GLU A 80 8.39 24.88 -5.32
N LYS A 81 8.35 24.81 -6.67
CA LYS A 81 9.55 25.05 -7.52
C LYS A 81 9.59 26.36 -8.31
N ALA A 82 8.63 27.26 -8.15
CA ALA A 82 8.72 28.62 -8.69
C ALA A 82 7.69 29.55 -8.02
N ALA A 83 8.17 30.68 -7.48
CA ALA A 83 7.40 31.92 -7.33
C ALA A 83 6.18 31.90 -6.37
N SER A 84 6.43 31.76 -5.06
CA SER A 84 5.53 32.32 -4.05
C SER A 84 5.48 33.87 -4.05
N THR A 85 6.12 34.53 -5.03
CA THR A 85 6.25 36.00 -5.08
C THR A 85 5.27 36.69 -6.04
N GLU A 86 4.66 36.00 -7.01
CA GLU A 86 3.78 36.65 -8.01
C GLU A 86 2.48 35.86 -8.27
N LEU A 87 1.50 36.04 -7.39
CA LEU A 87 0.14 35.50 -7.55
C LEU A 87 -0.55 35.96 -8.84
N SER A 88 -0.17 37.12 -9.39
CA SER A 88 -0.67 37.63 -10.68
C SER A 88 -0.37 36.74 -11.87
N SER A 89 0.59 35.82 -11.75
CA SER A 89 0.90 34.83 -12.79
C SER A 89 0.03 33.57 -12.71
N TRP A 90 -0.79 33.44 -11.67
CA TRP A 90 -1.63 32.27 -11.43
C TRP A 90 -3.10 32.54 -11.74
N SER A 91 -3.73 31.57 -12.41
CA SER A 91 -5.16 31.58 -12.70
C SER A 91 -5.75 30.17 -12.50
N VAL A 92 -7.06 30.11 -12.34
CA VAL A 92 -7.83 28.88 -12.30
C VAL A 92 -8.83 28.90 -13.45
N VAL A 93 -8.90 27.81 -14.21
CA VAL A 93 -9.91 27.60 -15.24
C VAL A 93 -10.92 26.56 -14.79
N LEU A 94 -12.20 26.92 -14.83
CA LEU A 94 -13.35 26.05 -14.54
C LEU A 94 -14.18 25.80 -15.80
N GLY A 95 -14.96 24.72 -15.82
CA GLY A 95 -15.88 24.44 -16.93
C GLY A 95 -15.22 24.05 -18.25
N SER A 96 -13.94 23.66 -18.23
CA SER A 96 -13.19 23.27 -19.43
C SER A 96 -13.01 21.76 -19.52
N LEU A 97 -13.18 21.20 -20.72
CA LEU A 97 -12.79 19.81 -20.99
C LEU A 97 -11.36 19.73 -21.52
N GLN A 98 -10.87 20.76 -22.19
CA GLN A 98 -9.53 20.75 -22.79
C GLN A 98 -8.50 21.27 -21.80
N ARG A 99 -7.35 20.61 -21.70
CA ARG A 99 -6.26 21.06 -20.83
C ARG A 99 -5.72 22.42 -21.27
N GLU A 100 -5.73 22.67 -22.58
CA GLU A 100 -5.20 23.86 -23.22
C GLU A 100 -6.30 24.78 -23.75
N GLY A 101 -6.00 26.08 -23.78
CA GLY A 101 -6.96 27.09 -24.21
C GLY A 101 -8.15 27.21 -23.24
N LEU A 102 -9.24 27.80 -23.72
CA LEU A 102 -10.48 27.92 -22.97
C LEU A 102 -11.59 27.25 -23.79
N SER A 103 -12.21 26.23 -23.22
CA SER A 103 -13.40 25.62 -23.83
C SER A 103 -14.55 26.65 -23.89
N PRO A 104 -15.51 26.51 -24.82
CA PRO A 104 -16.72 27.35 -24.81
C PRO A 104 -17.43 27.25 -23.45
N GLY A 105 -17.68 28.41 -22.81
CA GLY A 105 -18.30 28.47 -21.48
C GLY A 105 -17.35 28.23 -20.31
N ALA A 106 -16.04 28.03 -20.55
CA ALA A 106 -15.04 27.99 -19.50
C ALA A 106 -14.79 29.40 -18.94
N GLU A 107 -14.56 29.47 -17.64
CA GLU A 107 -14.26 30.71 -16.91
C GLU A 107 -12.82 30.65 -16.41
N GLU A 108 -12.01 31.68 -16.72
CA GLU A 108 -10.66 31.83 -16.18
C GLU A 108 -10.65 32.95 -15.14
N VAL A 109 -10.22 32.62 -13.92
CA VAL A 109 -10.26 33.51 -12.75
C VAL A 109 -8.88 33.63 -12.14
N GLY A 110 -8.44 34.86 -11.85
CA GLY A 110 -7.15 35.10 -11.19
C GLY A 110 -7.12 34.62 -9.74
N VAL A 111 -5.93 34.38 -9.20
CA VAL A 111 -5.73 33.99 -7.79
C VAL A 111 -5.43 35.24 -6.93
N ALA A 112 -6.29 35.52 -5.95
CA ALA A 112 -6.12 36.62 -5.00
C ALA A 112 -5.24 36.25 -3.80
N ALA A 113 -5.28 34.99 -3.35
CA ALA A 113 -4.47 34.52 -2.23
C ALA A 113 -4.17 33.03 -2.35
N LEU A 114 -3.01 32.61 -1.85
CA LEU A 114 -2.59 31.22 -1.68
C LEU A 114 -2.40 30.93 -0.19
N GLN A 115 -3.03 29.87 0.31
CA GLN A 115 -2.86 29.41 1.68
C GLN A 115 -2.28 27.99 1.71
N LEU A 116 -1.16 27.85 2.40
CA LEU A 116 -0.47 26.58 2.62
C LEU A 116 -0.46 26.23 4.12
N PRO A 117 -0.58 24.96 4.51
CA PRO A 117 -0.36 24.54 5.88
C PRO A 117 1.07 24.87 6.33
N LYS A 118 1.24 25.42 7.53
CA LYS A 118 2.58 25.66 8.11
C LYS A 118 3.39 24.37 8.29
N ALA A 119 2.71 23.24 8.44
CA ALA A 119 3.31 21.93 8.59
C ALA A 119 3.77 21.33 7.24
N TYR A 120 3.37 21.94 6.12
CA TYR A 120 3.81 21.49 4.81
C TYR A 120 5.28 21.85 4.58
N ASN A 121 6.04 20.90 4.04
CA ASN A 121 7.45 21.05 3.72
C ASN A 121 7.82 20.32 2.43
N HIS A 122 7.26 19.14 2.23
CA HIS A 122 7.42 18.33 1.03
C HIS A 122 6.23 17.37 0.91
N TYR A 123 5.82 17.01 -0.32
CA TYR A 123 4.67 16.11 -0.53
C TYR A 123 4.80 14.79 0.26
N SER A 124 5.99 14.20 0.34
CA SER A 124 6.24 12.96 1.11
C SER A 124 6.19 13.11 2.64
N GLN A 125 6.04 14.33 3.14
CA GLN A 125 5.97 14.63 4.57
C GLN A 125 4.56 14.88 5.08
N GLY A 126 3.56 14.88 4.19
CA GLY A 126 2.15 15.08 4.55
C GLY A 126 1.74 16.54 4.42
N SER A 127 0.46 16.78 4.63
CA SER A 127 -0.15 18.11 4.48
C SER A 127 0.06 18.71 3.09
N ASP A 128 0.08 17.87 2.05
CA ASP A 128 0.15 18.32 0.65
C ASP A 128 -1.23 18.77 0.17
N LEU A 129 -1.66 19.93 0.68
CA LEU A 129 -2.89 20.61 0.29
C LEU A 129 -2.69 22.13 0.28
N ALA A 130 -3.37 22.81 -0.63
CA ALA A 130 -3.36 24.25 -0.78
C ALA A 130 -4.77 24.79 -1.06
N LEU A 131 -5.07 25.96 -0.53
CA LEU A 131 -6.27 26.72 -0.88
C LEU A 131 -5.90 27.94 -1.72
N LEU A 132 -6.56 28.06 -2.86
CA LEU A 132 -6.53 29.26 -3.71
C LEU A 132 -7.81 30.05 -3.50
N GLN A 133 -7.66 31.32 -3.10
CA GLN A 133 -8.76 32.26 -3.11
C GLN A 133 -8.86 32.87 -4.51
N LEU A 134 -10.03 32.74 -5.14
CA LEU A 134 -10.32 33.33 -6.43
C LEU A 134 -10.52 34.85 -6.32
N ALA A 135 -10.13 35.59 -7.35
CA ALA A 135 -10.27 37.05 -7.40
C ALA A 135 -11.74 37.51 -7.41
N HIS A 136 -12.64 36.67 -7.89
CA HIS A 136 -14.08 36.88 -7.82
C HIS A 136 -14.82 35.53 -7.69
N PRO A 137 -16.05 35.54 -7.13
CA PRO A 137 -16.88 34.33 -7.06
C PRO A 137 -17.26 33.81 -8.45
N THR A 138 -17.49 32.50 -8.53
CA THR A 138 -17.93 31.79 -9.74
C THR A 138 -19.29 31.14 -9.53
N ALA A 139 -20.00 30.86 -10.63
CA ALA A 139 -21.34 30.24 -10.59
C ALA A 139 -21.30 28.69 -10.65
N HIS A 140 -20.10 28.10 -10.66
CA HIS A 140 -19.93 26.65 -10.73
C HIS A 140 -20.31 25.97 -9.40
N THR A 141 -20.89 24.77 -9.48
CA THR A 141 -21.25 23.99 -8.29
C THR A 141 -19.99 23.49 -7.57
N PRO A 142 -19.81 23.80 -6.28
CA PRO A 142 -18.66 23.32 -5.52
C PRO A 142 -18.79 21.84 -5.12
N LEU A 143 -17.67 21.19 -4.84
CA LEU A 143 -17.60 19.85 -4.26
C LEU A 143 -17.80 19.91 -2.73
N CYS A 144 -18.45 18.91 -2.15
CA CYS A 144 -18.60 18.83 -0.71
C CYS A 144 -17.29 18.37 -0.03
N LEU A 145 -17.02 18.92 1.16
CA LEU A 145 -15.92 18.51 2.01
C LEU A 145 -16.42 17.65 3.18
N PRO A 146 -15.62 16.70 3.70
CA PRO A 146 -15.95 15.92 4.89
C PRO A 146 -15.80 16.77 6.17
N GLN A 147 -16.69 16.56 7.15
CA GLN A 147 -16.47 17.00 8.53
C GLN A 147 -15.32 16.21 9.20
N PRO A 148 -14.69 16.74 10.27
CA PRO A 148 -13.76 15.96 11.08
C PRO A 148 -14.40 14.65 11.56
N GLY A 149 -13.70 13.53 11.33
CA GLY A 149 -14.19 12.21 11.70
C GLY A 149 -15.14 11.54 10.70
N HIS A 150 -15.41 12.16 9.55
CA HIS A 150 -16.03 11.49 8.40
C HIS A 150 -15.11 10.34 7.94
N ARG A 151 -15.68 9.17 7.66
CA ARG A 151 -14.94 7.96 7.31
C ARG A 151 -15.38 7.44 5.95
N PHE A 152 -14.45 7.39 5.01
CA PHE A 152 -14.69 6.68 3.75
C PHE A 152 -14.32 5.21 3.94
N PRO A 153 -15.18 4.25 3.56
CA PRO A 153 -14.84 2.85 3.67
C PRO A 153 -13.59 2.49 2.85
N PHE A 154 -12.63 1.76 3.41
CA PHE A 154 -11.52 1.21 2.63
C PHE A 154 -12.04 0.10 1.70
N GLY A 155 -11.50 0.05 0.48
CA GLY A 155 -12.04 -0.69 -0.65
C GLY A 155 -13.17 0.04 -1.41
N ALA A 156 -13.71 1.16 -0.88
CA ALA A 156 -14.74 1.92 -1.58
C ALA A 156 -14.25 2.38 -2.95
N SER A 157 -15.09 2.17 -3.97
CA SER A 157 -14.84 2.66 -5.32
C SER A 157 -15.20 4.15 -5.38
N CYS A 158 -14.15 4.96 -5.45
CA CYS A 158 -14.22 6.39 -5.60
C CYS A 158 -13.71 6.78 -6.99
N TRP A 159 -13.98 8.01 -7.40
CA TRP A 159 -13.63 8.55 -8.71
C TRP A 159 -12.51 9.57 -8.56
N ALA A 160 -11.68 9.67 -9.56
CA ALA A 160 -10.70 10.74 -9.66
C ALA A 160 -10.74 11.34 -11.06
N THR A 161 -10.43 12.63 -11.16
CA THR A 161 -10.60 13.43 -12.37
C THR A 161 -9.36 14.29 -12.65
N GLY A 162 -8.93 14.32 -13.92
CA GLY A 162 -7.73 15.07 -14.32
C GLY A 162 -7.44 15.03 -15.83
N TRP A 163 -6.36 15.71 -16.23
CA TRP A 163 -5.95 15.92 -17.62
C TRP A 163 -4.58 15.32 -17.95
N ASP A 164 -4.31 14.11 -17.45
CA ASP A 164 -3.24 13.15 -17.79
C ASP A 164 -2.31 13.51 -18.99
N GLN A 165 -1.02 13.22 -18.85
CA GLN A 165 0.01 13.46 -19.87
C GLN A 165 0.33 12.27 -20.79
N ASP A 166 -0.22 11.08 -20.60
CA ASP A 166 0.48 9.86 -21.07
C ASP A 166 0.22 9.35 -22.49
N THR A 167 -0.18 10.18 -23.46
CA THR A 167 0.02 9.80 -24.87
C THR A 167 0.33 11.01 -25.74
N SER A 168 1.35 10.87 -26.58
CA SER A 168 1.70 11.85 -27.62
C SER A 168 0.58 12.07 -28.64
N ASP A 169 -0.44 11.20 -28.67
CA ASP A 169 -1.45 11.14 -29.74
C ASP A 169 -2.93 11.15 -29.26
N ALA A 170 -3.25 11.17 -27.96
CA ALA A 170 -4.64 11.37 -27.51
C ALA A 170 -4.95 12.84 -27.21
N PRO A 171 -6.17 13.32 -27.52
CA PRO A 171 -6.58 14.68 -27.19
C PRO A 171 -6.54 14.90 -25.68
N ARG A 172 -5.88 15.99 -25.24
CA ARG A 172 -5.67 16.43 -23.84
C ARG A 172 -6.98 16.84 -23.15
N THR A 173 -7.92 15.91 -23.10
CA THR A 173 -9.30 16.08 -22.63
C THR A 173 -9.43 15.55 -21.21
N LEU A 174 -10.34 16.14 -20.42
CA LEU A 174 -10.62 15.74 -19.05
C LEU A 174 -11.11 14.29 -19.01
N ARG A 175 -10.45 13.48 -18.19
CA ARG A 175 -10.79 12.07 -17.96
C ARG A 175 -11.20 11.82 -16.52
N ASN A 176 -11.95 10.76 -16.31
CA ASN A 176 -12.24 10.20 -15.01
C ASN A 176 -11.83 8.71 -14.95
N PHE A 177 -11.46 8.23 -13.77
CA PHE A 177 -11.06 6.85 -13.53
C PHE A 177 -11.47 6.45 -12.11
N ARG A 178 -11.69 5.15 -11.86
CA ARG A 178 -11.98 4.66 -10.52
C ARG A 178 -10.72 4.32 -9.75
N LEU A 179 -10.79 4.61 -8.47
CA LEU A 179 -9.81 4.23 -7.46
C LEU A 179 -10.51 3.53 -6.31
N HIS A 180 -9.87 2.50 -5.77
CA HIS A 180 -10.24 1.92 -4.50
C HIS A 180 -9.44 2.59 -3.39
N LEU A 181 -10.11 3.11 -2.36
CA LEU A 181 -9.40 3.71 -1.22
C LEU A 181 -8.67 2.64 -0.42
N ILE A 182 -7.41 2.90 -0.12
CA ILE A 182 -6.51 2.02 0.61
C ILE A 182 -6.04 2.77 1.86
N SER A 183 -6.08 2.10 3.01
CA SER A 183 -5.66 2.72 4.26
C SER A 183 -4.17 3.04 4.26
N ARG A 184 -3.75 3.93 5.16
CA ARG A 184 -2.33 4.26 5.33
C ARG A 184 -1.48 3.01 5.64
N PRO A 185 -1.83 2.12 6.59
CA PRO A 185 -1.05 0.89 6.82
C PRO A 185 -0.94 0.00 5.59
N THR A 186 -2.06 -0.27 4.90
CA THR A 186 -2.08 -1.13 3.72
C THR A 186 -1.35 -0.48 2.54
N CYS A 187 -1.46 0.84 2.39
CA CYS A 187 -0.70 1.56 1.37
C CYS A 187 0.80 1.46 1.59
N ASN A 188 1.26 1.72 2.82
CA ASN A 188 2.68 1.58 3.14
C ASN A 188 3.13 0.15 2.89
N CYS A 189 2.32 -0.85 3.21
CA CYS A 189 2.61 -2.24 2.87
C CYS A 189 2.76 -2.49 1.37
N LEU A 190 1.85 -2.00 0.53
CA LEU A 190 1.93 -2.18 -0.92
C LEU A 190 3.19 -1.53 -1.50
N TYR A 191 3.46 -0.27 -1.13
CA TYR A 191 4.68 0.43 -1.54
C TYR A 191 5.96 -0.31 -1.13
N ASN A 192 5.91 -0.96 0.03
CA ASN A 192 7.00 -1.75 0.57
C ASN A 192 7.20 -3.09 -0.16
N ARG A 193 6.13 -3.77 -0.65
CA ARG A 193 6.26 -4.96 -1.50
C ARG A 193 6.84 -4.64 -2.88
N LEU A 194 6.47 -3.48 -3.44
CA LEU A 194 6.60 -3.18 -4.87
C LEU A 194 7.91 -2.47 -5.27
N HIS A 195 8.93 -2.45 -4.39
CA HIS A 195 10.25 -1.87 -4.68
C HIS A 195 10.20 -0.44 -5.25
N GLN A 196 9.22 0.37 -4.85
CA GLN A 196 9.12 1.75 -5.30
C GLN A 196 10.10 2.64 -4.51
N ARG A 197 11.38 2.55 -4.91
CA ARG A 197 12.60 3.09 -4.27
C ARG A 197 12.62 4.61 -3.98
N LEU A 198 11.61 5.38 -4.38
CA LEU A 198 11.56 6.83 -4.11
C LEU A 198 11.08 7.15 -2.70
N LEU A 199 10.26 6.31 -2.06
CA LEU A 199 9.66 6.58 -0.75
C LEU A 199 9.46 5.30 0.07
N ALA A 200 10.23 5.08 1.13
CA ALA A 200 9.95 4.06 2.13
C ALA A 200 8.80 4.52 3.05
N SER A 201 7.71 3.74 3.16
CA SER A 201 6.50 4.10 3.93
C SER A 201 5.96 5.52 3.62
N PRO A 202 5.56 5.77 2.37
CA PRO A 202 5.22 7.12 1.92
C PRO A 202 3.99 7.73 2.61
N ALA A 203 3.01 6.90 2.99
CA ALA A 203 1.77 7.38 3.58
C ALA A 203 1.98 7.72 5.06
N ARG A 204 2.08 9.02 5.35
CA ARG A 204 2.17 9.59 6.71
C ARG A 204 0.79 9.79 7.34
N PRO A 205 0.69 10.11 8.65
CA PRO A 205 -0.59 10.55 9.23
C PRO A 205 -1.23 11.68 8.40
N GLY A 206 -2.53 11.58 8.11
CA GLY A 206 -3.22 12.51 7.22
C GLY A 206 -3.00 12.26 5.73
N MET A 207 -2.57 11.04 5.38
CA MET A 207 -2.53 10.51 4.03
C MET A 207 -3.23 9.14 3.96
N LEU A 208 -3.62 8.76 2.76
CA LEU A 208 -4.14 7.45 2.37
C LEU A 208 -3.70 7.16 0.92
N CYS A 209 -4.12 6.04 0.34
CA CYS A 209 -3.84 5.78 -1.08
C CYS A 209 -5.07 5.38 -1.90
N GLY A 210 -4.93 5.42 -3.21
CA GLY A 210 -5.90 4.92 -4.17
C GLY A 210 -5.27 3.86 -5.07
N GLY A 211 -5.84 2.65 -5.14
CA GLY A 211 -5.44 1.64 -6.12
C GLY A 211 -6.29 1.76 -7.38
N ALA A 212 -5.66 1.74 -8.56
CA ALA A 212 -6.41 1.69 -9.83
C ALA A 212 -7.02 0.30 -10.04
N GLN A 213 -8.02 0.20 -10.92
CA GLN A 213 -8.59 -1.11 -11.27
C GLN A 213 -7.58 -1.93 -12.11
N PRO A 214 -7.59 -3.27 -11.98
CA PRO A 214 -6.80 -4.15 -12.84
C PRO A 214 -6.97 -3.80 -14.32
N GLY A 215 -5.87 -3.60 -15.03
CA GLY A 215 -5.88 -3.28 -16.47
C GLY A 215 -6.33 -1.85 -16.84
N VAL A 216 -6.60 -0.98 -15.86
CA VAL A 216 -6.95 0.44 -16.08
C VAL A 216 -5.82 1.33 -15.56
N GLN A 217 -5.33 2.22 -16.43
CA GLN A 217 -4.39 3.27 -16.04
C GLN A 217 -5.12 4.31 -15.17
N GLY A 218 -4.66 4.46 -13.93
CA GLY A 218 -5.13 5.48 -13.00
C GLY A 218 -4.38 6.81 -13.16
N PRO A 219 -4.44 7.71 -12.15
CA PRO A 219 -3.91 9.07 -12.27
C PRO A 219 -2.42 9.10 -12.58
N CYS A 220 -2.00 10.07 -13.39
CA CYS A 220 -0.63 10.25 -13.80
C CYS A 220 -0.15 11.70 -13.72
N GLN A 221 0.93 12.03 -14.44
CA GLN A 221 1.54 13.34 -14.45
C GLN A 221 0.55 14.38 -15.00
N GLY A 222 0.27 15.41 -14.21
CA GLY A 222 -0.73 16.45 -14.52
C GLY A 222 -2.06 16.28 -13.78
N ASP A 223 -2.34 15.10 -13.21
CA ASP A 223 -3.52 14.90 -12.36
C ASP A 223 -3.29 15.36 -10.90
N SER A 224 -2.04 15.66 -10.55
CA SER A 224 -1.65 16.25 -9.27
C SER A 224 -2.56 17.40 -8.85
N GLY A 225 -2.97 17.41 -7.59
CA GLY A 225 -3.92 18.37 -7.04
C GLY A 225 -5.39 18.05 -7.35
N GLY A 226 -5.66 17.11 -8.26
CA GLY A 226 -6.99 16.68 -8.64
C GLY A 226 -7.73 15.99 -7.49
N PRO A 227 -9.07 16.09 -7.47
CA PRO A 227 -9.86 15.54 -6.37
C PRO A 227 -10.11 14.03 -6.54
N VAL A 228 -10.13 13.32 -5.42
CA VAL A 228 -10.68 11.97 -5.31
C VAL A 228 -12.03 12.06 -4.62
N LEU A 229 -13.08 11.59 -5.29
CA LEU A 229 -14.50 11.83 -5.01
C LEU A 229 -15.18 10.51 -4.64
N CYS A 230 -15.82 10.43 -3.48
CA CYS A 230 -16.68 9.31 -3.13
C CYS A 230 -18.15 9.75 -3.16
N HIS A 231 -19.02 8.86 -3.62
CA HIS A 231 -20.46 9.11 -3.70
C HIS A 231 -21.14 8.61 -2.43
N GLU A 232 -21.66 9.53 -1.62
CA GLU A 232 -22.29 9.20 -0.36
C GLU A 232 -23.74 8.71 -0.54
N PRO A 233 -24.30 7.95 0.43
CA PRO A 233 -25.67 7.44 0.36
C PRO A 233 -26.77 8.51 0.26
N ASP A 234 -26.47 9.74 0.69
CA ASP A 234 -27.38 10.89 0.62
C ASP A 234 -27.41 11.54 -0.78
N GLY A 235 -26.63 11.02 -1.73
CA GLY A 235 -26.57 11.47 -3.12
C GLY A 235 -25.53 12.56 -3.40
N HIS A 236 -24.76 12.99 -2.39
CA HIS A 236 -23.71 13.98 -2.58
C HIS A 236 -22.37 13.35 -2.96
N TRP A 237 -21.63 14.03 -3.82
CA TRP A 237 -20.21 13.76 -4.04
C TRP A 237 -19.36 14.49 -3.00
N VAL A 238 -18.47 13.75 -2.34
CA VAL A 238 -17.62 14.26 -1.26
C VAL A 238 -16.16 13.98 -1.58
N GLN A 239 -15.30 14.97 -1.34
CA GLN A 239 -13.87 14.82 -1.57
C GLN A 239 -13.22 13.98 -0.46
N ALA A 240 -12.74 12.80 -0.81
CA ALA A 240 -11.98 11.94 0.10
C ALA A 240 -10.48 12.21 0.06
N GLY A 241 -9.96 12.61 -1.11
CA GLY A 241 -8.52 12.79 -1.30
C GLY A 241 -8.13 13.93 -2.24
N ILE A 242 -6.87 14.32 -2.17
CA ILE A 242 -6.17 15.08 -3.21
C ILE A 242 -5.05 14.20 -3.77
N ILE A 243 -4.95 14.10 -5.09
CA ILE A 243 -3.85 13.39 -5.77
C ILE A 243 -2.55 14.12 -5.46
N SER A 244 -1.66 13.50 -4.68
CA SER A 244 -0.41 14.10 -4.22
C SER A 244 0.78 13.59 -5.03
N PHE A 245 0.98 12.27 -5.08
CA PHE A 245 2.13 11.69 -5.75
C PHE A 245 1.86 10.28 -6.27
N ALA A 246 2.40 9.98 -7.44
CA ALA A 246 2.58 8.61 -7.91
C ALA A 246 3.97 8.50 -8.55
N SER A 247 4.66 7.37 -8.36
CA SER A 247 6.00 7.14 -8.90
C SER A 247 5.99 6.97 -10.42
N ARG A 248 4.87 6.46 -10.95
CA ARG A 248 4.45 6.32 -12.35
C ARG A 248 2.93 6.53 -12.39
N CYS A 249 2.31 6.55 -13.57
CA CYS A 249 0.84 6.50 -13.65
C CYS A 249 0.32 5.34 -12.78
N ALA A 250 -0.73 5.60 -12.01
CA ALA A 250 -1.21 4.63 -11.03
C ALA A 250 -1.71 3.36 -11.74
N GLN A 251 -1.42 2.22 -11.14
CA GLN A 251 -1.88 0.89 -11.58
C GLN A 251 -2.27 0.12 -10.31
N GLU A 252 -2.80 -1.10 -10.45
CA GLU A 252 -3.15 -1.96 -9.32
C GLU A 252 -1.94 -2.13 -8.37
N ASP A 253 -0.77 -2.43 -8.95
CA ASP A 253 0.51 -2.58 -8.25
C ASP A 253 1.30 -1.27 -8.07
N ASN A 254 0.64 -0.13 -8.22
CA ASN A 254 1.24 1.18 -8.01
C ASN A 254 0.18 2.16 -7.51
N PRO A 255 -0.19 2.06 -6.21
CA PRO A 255 -1.23 2.91 -5.65
C PRO A 255 -0.77 4.36 -5.62
N VAL A 256 -1.67 5.31 -5.90
CA VAL A 256 -1.40 6.74 -5.81
C VAL A 256 -1.48 7.22 -4.36
N LEU A 257 -0.53 8.07 -3.92
CA LEU A 257 -0.60 8.74 -2.62
C LEU A 257 -1.60 9.88 -2.67
N LEU A 258 -2.49 9.90 -1.68
CA LEU A 258 -3.53 10.88 -1.52
C LEU A 258 -3.38 11.63 -0.19
N THR A 259 -3.58 12.93 -0.21
CA THR A 259 -3.81 13.70 1.02
C THR A 259 -5.22 13.40 1.53
N ASP A 260 -5.36 12.91 2.77
CA ASP A 260 -6.65 12.53 3.37
C ASP A 260 -7.44 13.78 3.81
N ILE A 261 -8.50 14.13 3.10
CA ILE A 261 -9.24 15.37 3.37
C ILE A 261 -9.92 15.35 4.74
N ALA A 262 -10.41 14.19 5.20
CA ALA A 262 -11.06 14.09 6.50
C ALA A 262 -10.09 14.39 7.65
N ALA A 263 -8.82 14.01 7.50
CA ALA A 263 -7.76 14.34 8.46
C ALA A 263 -7.40 15.84 8.48
N HIS A 264 -7.65 16.56 7.38
CA HIS A 264 -7.36 18.00 7.24
C HIS A 264 -8.62 18.89 7.33
N SER A 265 -9.80 18.34 7.62
CA SER A 265 -11.07 19.08 7.70
C SER A 265 -11.01 20.28 8.63
N SER A 266 -10.41 20.15 9.82
CA SER A 266 -10.28 21.26 10.78
C SER A 266 -9.49 22.43 10.21
N TRP A 267 -8.45 22.15 9.41
CA TRP A 267 -7.65 23.20 8.76
C TRP A 267 -8.45 23.90 7.67
N LEU A 268 -9.22 23.14 6.89
CA LEU A 268 -10.10 23.63 5.82
C LEU A 268 -11.25 24.48 6.38
N GLN A 269 -11.91 24.03 7.44
CA GLN A 269 -13.02 24.75 8.08
C GLN A 269 -12.62 26.14 8.58
N ALA A 270 -11.37 26.28 9.05
CA ALA A 270 -10.85 27.55 9.53
C ALA A 270 -10.55 28.57 8.40
N ARG A 271 -10.54 28.15 7.13
CA ARG A 271 -9.97 28.92 6.00
C ARG A 271 -10.89 29.05 4.79
N ALA A 272 -11.55 27.98 4.39
CA ALA A 272 -12.45 27.93 3.24
C ALA A 272 -13.86 28.41 3.64
N GLN A 273 -13.98 29.72 3.90
CA GLN A 273 -15.26 30.31 4.25
C GLN A 273 -16.29 30.05 3.15
N GLY A 274 -17.46 29.56 3.56
CA GLY A 274 -18.55 29.28 2.63
C GLY A 274 -18.50 27.92 1.95
N ALA A 275 -17.47 27.11 2.19
CA ALA A 275 -17.45 25.71 1.79
C ALA A 275 -18.46 24.88 2.62
N ALA A 276 -19.05 23.87 1.99
CA ALA A 276 -20.03 22.99 2.62
C ALA A 276 -19.33 21.72 3.15
N PHE A 277 -19.48 21.48 4.45
CA PHE A 277 -18.88 20.34 5.15
C PHE A 277 -19.95 19.34 5.59
N LEU A 278 -19.98 18.15 4.98
CA LEU A 278 -20.97 17.12 5.23
C LEU A 278 -20.62 16.27 6.45
N ALA A 279 -21.56 16.22 7.39
CA ALA A 279 -21.53 15.29 8.50
C ALA A 279 -21.97 13.91 8.03
N GLN A 280 -21.25 12.88 8.43
CA GLN A 280 -21.60 11.50 8.09
C GLN A 280 -22.66 10.97 9.06
N ASN A 281 -23.54 10.11 8.55
CA ASN A 281 -24.51 9.42 9.40
C ASN A 281 -23.78 8.43 10.34
N PRO A 282 -24.14 8.37 11.64
CA PRO A 282 -23.45 7.58 12.65
C PRO A 282 -23.48 6.04 12.45
N GLY A 283 -24.14 5.54 11.41
CA GLY A 283 -24.18 4.12 11.04
C GLY A 283 -23.10 3.67 10.07
N THR A 284 -22.13 4.53 9.72
CA THR A 284 -21.02 4.14 8.83
C THR A 284 -20.05 3.22 9.55
N VAL A 285 -19.85 2.03 8.98
CA VAL A 285 -19.01 0.97 9.55
C VAL A 285 -17.54 1.41 9.50
N GLU A 286 -16.84 1.30 10.63
CA GLU A 286 -15.38 1.35 10.61
C GLU A 286 -14.87 0.16 9.79
N THR A 287 -14.36 0.45 8.61
CA THR A 287 -13.74 -0.56 7.76
C THR A 287 -12.23 -0.52 7.95
N SER A 288 -11.61 -1.69 7.80
CA SER A 288 -10.17 -1.86 7.84
C SER A 288 -9.80 -2.85 6.75
N ASP A 289 -8.84 -2.45 5.93
CA ASP A 289 -8.17 -3.29 4.94
C ASP A 289 -6.78 -3.74 5.46
N GLU A 290 -6.52 -3.59 6.76
CA GLU A 290 -5.22 -3.94 7.37
C GLU A 290 -4.94 -5.45 7.35
N ASP A 291 -5.98 -6.27 7.15
CA ASP A 291 -5.87 -7.71 6.96
C ASP A 291 -5.45 -8.11 5.54
N SER A 292 -5.42 -7.16 4.59
CA SER A 292 -5.04 -7.39 3.19
C SER A 292 -3.52 -7.41 2.95
N CYS A 293 -2.70 -7.39 4.00
CA CYS A 293 -1.25 -7.29 3.93
C CYS A 293 -0.53 -8.36 4.81
N CYS A 294 0.74 -8.65 4.47
CA CYS A 294 1.61 -9.54 5.24
C CYS A 294 1.79 -9.10 6.71
N GLY A 295 2.07 -10.03 7.62
CA GLY A 295 2.66 -9.72 8.93
C GLY A 295 1.75 -8.98 9.93
N SER A 296 0.45 -8.81 9.66
CA SER A 296 -0.50 -8.19 10.59
C SER A 296 -1.10 -9.25 11.54
N LEU A 297 -0.39 -9.54 12.63
CA LEU A 297 -0.95 -10.23 13.80
C LEU A 297 -1.12 -9.22 14.93
N ARG A 298 -2.37 -8.80 15.17
CA ARG A 298 -2.76 -7.86 16.24
C ARG A 298 -2.76 -8.47 17.66
N THR A 299 -2.27 -9.70 17.83
CA THR A 299 -2.17 -10.30 19.16
C THR A 299 -1.02 -9.69 19.97
N ASN A 300 -1.20 -9.65 21.29
CA ASN A 300 -0.06 -9.54 22.21
C ASN A 300 0.95 -10.62 21.78
N GLY A 301 2.24 -10.27 21.73
CA GLY A 301 3.28 -11.19 21.24
C GLY A 301 3.12 -12.60 21.84
N PRO A 302 3.47 -13.65 21.09
CA PRO A 302 3.11 -15.01 21.47
C PRO A 302 3.64 -15.40 22.85
N GLN A 303 3.01 -16.41 23.47
CA GLN A 303 3.52 -16.98 24.72
C GLN A 303 4.64 -17.97 24.39
N ALA A 304 5.75 -17.89 25.14
CA ALA A 304 6.87 -18.83 24.99
C ALA A 304 6.41 -20.28 25.20
N GLY A 305 6.85 -21.20 24.34
CA GLY A 305 6.50 -22.63 24.43
C GLY A 305 5.10 -23.00 23.92
N ALA A 306 4.30 -22.04 23.45
CA ALA A 306 3.01 -22.34 22.80
C ALA A 306 3.25 -23.04 21.44
N PRO A 307 2.36 -23.99 21.04
CA PRO A 307 2.36 -24.52 19.68
C PRO A 307 2.26 -23.37 18.68
N SER A 308 3.07 -23.39 17.62
CA SER A 308 2.96 -22.34 16.62
C SER A 308 1.65 -22.43 15.85
N GLN A 309 0.93 -21.32 15.81
CA GLN A 309 -0.24 -21.09 14.96
C GLN A 309 -0.03 -19.85 14.09
N TRP A 310 1.22 -19.52 13.80
CA TRP A 310 1.49 -18.38 12.95
C TRP A 310 1.03 -18.66 11.52
N PRO A 311 0.34 -17.71 10.90
CA PRO A 311 -0.30 -17.92 9.60
C PRO A 311 0.71 -17.95 8.45
N TRP A 312 1.96 -17.55 8.67
CA TRP A 312 3.04 -17.59 7.68
C TRP A 312 3.93 -18.83 7.77
N ASP A 313 3.75 -19.67 8.79
CA ASP A 313 4.65 -20.81 8.99
C ASP A 313 4.51 -21.82 7.86
N ALA A 314 5.64 -22.16 7.23
CA ALA A 314 5.71 -23.23 6.25
C ALA A 314 6.40 -24.46 6.86
N ARG A 315 5.73 -25.61 6.76
CA ARG A 315 6.23 -26.92 7.18
C ARG A 315 6.59 -27.72 5.94
N LEU A 316 7.89 -27.81 5.65
CA LEU A 316 8.41 -28.49 4.48
C LEU A 316 8.60 -29.96 4.79
N LYS A 317 7.84 -30.81 4.10
CA LYS A 317 7.89 -32.26 4.28
C LYS A 317 8.58 -32.89 3.09
N HIS A 318 9.55 -33.76 3.36
CA HIS A 318 10.17 -34.62 2.37
C HIS A 318 9.67 -36.05 2.60
N GLN A 319 9.08 -36.65 1.57
CA GLN A 319 8.47 -37.99 1.62
C GLN A 319 7.50 -38.16 2.82
N GLY A 320 6.69 -37.12 3.07
CA GLY A 320 5.67 -37.10 4.13
C GLY A 320 6.20 -36.84 5.55
N ARG A 321 7.51 -36.63 5.73
CA ARG A 321 8.12 -36.32 7.03
C ARG A 321 8.59 -34.87 7.07
N LEU A 322 8.31 -34.16 8.17
CA LEU A 322 8.82 -32.80 8.37
C LEU A 322 10.35 -32.82 8.31
N ALA A 323 10.90 -32.06 7.36
CA ALA A 323 12.32 -31.97 7.10
C ALA A 323 12.86 -30.58 7.47
N CYS A 324 12.15 -29.53 7.07
CA CYS A 324 12.54 -28.14 7.31
C CYS A 324 11.34 -27.24 7.61
N GLY A 325 11.62 -26.08 8.17
CA GLY A 325 10.71 -24.95 8.27
C GLY A 325 10.90 -23.97 7.12
N GLY A 326 10.01 -22.99 7.06
CA GLY A 326 10.08 -21.87 6.14
C GLY A 326 9.05 -20.81 6.50
N ALA A 327 8.99 -19.75 5.70
CA ALA A 327 7.96 -18.73 5.79
C ALA A 327 7.31 -18.48 4.44
N LEU A 328 5.99 -18.45 4.42
CA LEU A 328 5.20 -17.89 3.33
C LEU A 328 5.42 -16.37 3.29
N VAL A 329 5.82 -15.83 2.14
CA VAL A 329 6.12 -14.40 1.97
C VAL A 329 5.26 -13.73 0.91
N SER A 330 4.57 -14.52 0.08
CA SER A 330 3.49 -14.10 -0.82
C SER A 330 2.41 -15.19 -0.90
N GLU A 331 1.44 -15.02 -1.79
CA GLU A 331 0.39 -16.00 -2.10
C GLU A 331 0.96 -17.32 -2.66
N GLU A 332 2.17 -17.33 -3.20
CA GLU A 332 2.74 -18.52 -3.84
C GLU A 332 4.22 -18.76 -3.52
N VAL A 333 4.87 -17.87 -2.77
CA VAL A 333 6.30 -17.95 -2.48
C VAL A 333 6.55 -18.30 -1.03
N VAL A 334 7.36 -19.35 -0.82
CA VAL A 334 7.90 -19.76 0.48
C VAL A 334 9.42 -19.62 0.46
N LEU A 335 9.98 -18.96 1.47
CA LEU A 335 11.43 -18.90 1.69
C LEU A 335 11.86 -19.88 2.77
N THR A 336 13.03 -20.47 2.57
CA THR A 336 13.63 -21.47 3.47
C THR A 336 15.15 -21.54 3.28
N ALA A 337 15.83 -22.45 3.96
CA ALA A 337 17.28 -22.66 3.83
C ALA A 337 17.60 -23.55 2.61
N ALA A 338 18.70 -23.24 1.91
CA ALA A 338 19.15 -24.00 0.74
C ALA A 338 19.63 -25.40 1.11
N HIS A 339 20.29 -25.54 2.27
CA HIS A 339 20.86 -26.80 2.71
C HIS A 339 19.82 -27.92 2.86
N CYS A 340 18.54 -27.57 3.07
CA CYS A 340 17.41 -28.50 3.16
C CYS A 340 17.24 -29.36 1.90
N PHE A 341 17.67 -28.87 0.74
CA PHE A 341 17.40 -29.49 -0.56
C PHE A 341 18.64 -30.10 -1.23
N ILE A 342 19.81 -30.00 -0.61
CA ILE A 342 21.05 -30.55 -1.19
C ILE A 342 20.96 -32.08 -1.23
N GLY A 343 20.99 -32.63 -2.45
CA GLY A 343 20.79 -34.06 -2.70
C GLY A 343 19.33 -34.53 -2.60
N ARG A 344 18.37 -33.60 -2.53
CA ARG A 344 16.92 -33.85 -2.41
C ARG A 344 16.10 -32.85 -3.24
N GLN A 345 16.50 -32.57 -4.49
CA GLN A 345 15.84 -31.55 -5.32
C GLN A 345 14.58 -32.02 -6.09
N THR A 346 14.20 -33.30 -6.00
CA THR A 346 13.02 -33.83 -6.70
C THR A 346 11.73 -33.25 -6.11
N LEU A 347 11.01 -32.41 -6.86
CA LEU A 347 9.88 -31.62 -6.37
C LEU A 347 8.72 -32.47 -5.86
N GLU A 348 8.45 -33.61 -6.50
CA GLU A 348 7.35 -34.51 -6.17
C GLU A 348 7.53 -35.20 -4.82
N GLU A 349 8.75 -35.21 -4.29
CA GLU A 349 9.05 -35.72 -2.96
C GLU A 349 8.77 -34.68 -1.86
N TRP A 350 8.46 -33.43 -2.23
CA TRP A 350 8.23 -32.35 -1.29
C TRP A 350 6.78 -31.89 -1.26
N SER A 351 6.31 -31.59 -0.07
CA SER A 351 5.04 -30.91 0.17
C SER A 351 5.18 -29.83 1.23
N VAL A 352 4.31 -28.81 1.15
CA VAL A 352 4.33 -27.65 2.05
C VAL A 352 3.01 -27.56 2.80
N GLY A 353 3.04 -27.70 4.12
CA GLY A 353 1.90 -27.34 4.97
C GLY A 353 2.01 -25.89 5.44
N LEU A 354 0.93 -25.11 5.32
CA LEU A 354 0.95 -23.68 5.64
C LEU A 354 0.07 -23.33 6.83
N GLY A 355 0.55 -22.42 7.68
CA GLY A 355 -0.21 -21.82 8.78
C GLY A 355 -0.97 -22.86 9.61
N ALA A 356 -2.28 -22.64 9.80
CA ALA A 356 -3.17 -23.59 10.48
C ALA A 356 -4.02 -24.45 9.51
N GLU A 357 -3.61 -24.57 8.25
CA GLU A 357 -4.28 -25.42 7.27
C GLU A 357 -3.93 -26.90 7.43
N THR A 358 -4.87 -27.75 7.02
CA THR A 358 -4.70 -29.20 6.94
C THR A 358 -4.23 -29.67 5.57
N GLU A 359 -4.43 -28.83 4.54
CA GLU A 359 -4.06 -29.13 3.17
C GLU A 359 -2.55 -28.92 2.98
N GLU A 360 -1.96 -29.75 2.13
CA GLU A 360 -0.56 -29.66 1.73
C GLU A 360 -0.47 -29.22 0.27
N HIS A 361 0.49 -28.34 0.01
CA HIS A 361 0.69 -27.73 -1.28
C HIS A 361 1.91 -28.36 -1.97
N SER A 362 1.78 -28.68 -3.25
CA SER A 362 2.90 -29.14 -4.07
C SER A 362 3.72 -27.96 -4.59
N LEU A 363 4.94 -28.25 -5.04
CA LEU A 363 5.86 -27.24 -5.57
C LEU A 363 5.80 -27.17 -7.09
N LYS A 364 5.74 -25.95 -7.64
CA LYS A 364 5.99 -25.66 -9.06
C LYS A 364 7.48 -25.57 -9.35
N GLN A 365 8.23 -24.94 -8.45
CA GLN A 365 9.65 -24.66 -8.66
C GLN A 365 10.41 -24.57 -7.33
N LEU A 366 11.67 -24.98 -7.38
CA LEU A 366 12.66 -24.84 -6.31
C LEU A 366 13.87 -24.09 -6.87
N ILE A 367 14.21 -22.97 -6.25
CA ILE A 367 15.37 -22.15 -6.65
C ILE A 367 16.32 -22.04 -5.45
N LEU A 368 17.52 -22.59 -5.61
CA LEU A 368 18.61 -22.42 -4.63
C LEU A 368 19.42 -21.18 -5.00
N HIS A 369 19.90 -20.44 -4.02
CA HIS A 369 20.83 -19.34 -4.29
C HIS A 369 22.12 -19.89 -4.93
N GLY A 370 22.48 -19.40 -6.12
CA GLY A 370 23.58 -19.97 -6.93
C GLY A 370 24.97 -19.88 -6.32
N ALA A 371 25.17 -18.99 -5.34
CA ALA A 371 26.41 -18.88 -4.56
C ALA A 371 26.47 -19.79 -3.31
N TYR A 372 25.41 -20.55 -3.02
CA TYR A 372 25.39 -21.47 -1.88
C TYR A 372 26.37 -22.63 -2.08
N THR A 373 27.12 -22.97 -1.03
CA THR A 373 28.05 -24.11 -1.02
C THR A 373 27.91 -24.96 0.24
N HIS A 374 27.86 -24.31 1.40
CA HIS A 374 27.70 -24.89 2.73
C HIS A 374 27.21 -23.79 3.70
N PRO A 375 26.58 -24.13 4.84
CA PRO A 375 25.98 -23.14 5.74
C PRO A 375 26.95 -22.04 6.22
N GLU A 376 28.19 -22.39 6.54
CA GLU A 376 29.22 -21.46 7.03
C GLU A 376 29.71 -20.50 5.93
N GLY A 377 29.55 -20.87 4.66
CA GLY A 377 29.84 -20.03 3.50
C GLY A 377 28.77 -18.97 3.22
N GLY A 378 27.66 -18.98 3.95
CA GLY A 378 26.50 -18.11 3.72
C GLY A 378 25.69 -18.51 2.49
N TYR A 379 24.82 -17.61 2.06
CA TYR A 379 23.89 -17.83 0.93
C TYR A 379 22.96 -19.03 1.13
N ASP A 380 22.74 -19.45 2.38
CA ASP A 380 21.87 -20.56 2.73
C ASP A 380 20.41 -20.14 2.69
N ILE A 381 19.92 -19.91 1.47
CA ILE A 381 18.55 -19.46 1.17
C ILE A 381 18.05 -20.12 -0.12
N ALA A 382 16.79 -20.56 -0.07
CA ALA A 382 16.05 -21.10 -1.18
C ALA A 382 14.66 -20.46 -1.26
N LEU A 383 14.17 -20.35 -2.49
CA LEU A 383 12.83 -19.89 -2.84
C LEU A 383 12.05 -21.06 -3.43
N LEU A 384 10.88 -21.32 -2.86
CA LEU A 384 9.93 -22.32 -3.36
C LEU A 384 8.72 -21.61 -3.93
N LEU A 385 8.35 -21.99 -5.15
CA LEU A 385 7.12 -21.56 -5.79
C LEU A 385 6.09 -22.67 -5.64
N LEU A 386 4.93 -22.36 -5.08
CA LEU A 386 3.82 -23.30 -4.95
C LEU A 386 3.18 -23.58 -6.32
N ALA A 387 2.63 -24.79 -6.47
CA ALA A 387 1.90 -25.18 -7.69
C ALA A 387 0.64 -24.35 -7.93
N GLN A 388 0.02 -23.87 -6.85
CA GLN A 388 -1.15 -22.99 -6.90
C GLN A 388 -1.01 -21.90 -5.84
N PRO A 389 -1.39 -20.64 -6.15
CA PRO A 389 -1.46 -19.58 -5.15
C PRO A 389 -2.47 -19.91 -4.06
N VAL A 390 -2.12 -19.59 -2.82
CA VAL A 390 -2.98 -19.76 -1.65
C VAL A 390 -3.97 -18.61 -1.50
N THR A 391 -5.15 -18.92 -0.98
CA THR A 391 -6.12 -17.90 -0.60
C THR A 391 -5.76 -17.35 0.78
N LEU A 392 -5.34 -16.09 0.84
CA LEU A 392 -4.98 -15.46 2.11
C LEU A 392 -6.20 -15.27 3.02
N GLY A 393 -5.99 -15.46 4.31
CA GLY A 393 -7.05 -15.38 5.31
C GLY A 393 -6.51 -15.37 6.74
N PRO A 394 -7.32 -15.64 7.76
CA PRO A 394 -6.85 -15.66 9.15
C PRO A 394 -5.92 -16.84 9.46
N LYS A 395 -6.01 -17.95 8.69
CA LYS A 395 -5.22 -19.16 8.92
C LYS A 395 -3.90 -19.19 8.15
N VAL A 396 -3.83 -18.51 7.01
CA VAL A 396 -2.66 -18.42 6.13
C VAL A 396 -2.48 -16.98 5.70
N ARG A 397 -1.31 -16.41 5.99
CA ARG A 397 -0.93 -15.02 5.68
C ARG A 397 0.56 -14.98 5.40
N PRO A 398 1.01 -14.13 4.47
CA PRO A 398 2.43 -13.96 4.26
C PRO A 398 3.09 -13.20 5.41
N LEU A 399 4.36 -13.44 5.64
CA LEU A 399 5.25 -12.67 6.50
C LEU A 399 5.93 -11.57 5.67
N CYS A 400 6.15 -10.40 6.25
CA CYS A 400 6.76 -9.32 5.49
C CYS A 400 8.27 -9.53 5.32
N LEU A 401 8.78 -9.29 4.12
CA LEU A 401 10.22 -9.28 3.88
C LEU A 401 10.85 -7.98 4.38
N PRO A 402 12.06 -8.05 4.97
CA PRO A 402 12.80 -6.86 5.35
C PRO A 402 13.53 -6.27 4.13
N TYR A 403 13.74 -4.96 4.13
CA TYR A 403 14.54 -4.26 3.12
C TYR A 403 16.04 -4.40 3.37
N THR A 404 16.86 -4.03 2.38
CA THR A 404 18.32 -3.96 2.51
C THR A 404 18.81 -3.01 3.60
N ASP A 405 18.07 -1.94 3.90
CA ASP A 405 18.38 -0.99 4.98
C ASP A 405 17.66 -1.32 6.31
N HIS A 406 16.91 -2.44 6.36
CA HIS A 406 16.20 -2.87 7.55
C HIS A 406 17.21 -3.24 8.64
N HIS A 407 17.37 -2.33 9.59
CA HIS A 407 18.29 -2.53 10.68
C HIS A 407 17.70 -3.51 11.70
N LEU A 408 18.44 -4.58 12.01
CA LEU A 408 18.17 -5.50 13.11
C LEU A 408 19.09 -5.10 14.28
N PRO A 409 18.61 -4.30 15.24
CA PRO A 409 19.47 -3.80 16.31
C PRO A 409 19.87 -4.93 17.25
N ASP A 410 21.15 -4.96 17.64
CA ASP A 410 21.64 -5.87 18.68
C ASP A 410 20.83 -5.66 19.98
N GLY A 411 20.38 -6.75 20.59
CA GLY A 411 19.62 -6.69 21.84
C GLY A 411 18.09 -6.66 21.66
N GLU A 412 17.59 -6.42 20.44
CA GLU A 412 16.16 -6.44 20.17
C GLU A 412 15.55 -7.84 20.33
N ARG A 413 14.27 -7.89 20.68
CA ARG A 413 13.55 -9.15 20.84
C ARG A 413 13.10 -9.70 19.49
N GLY A 414 13.38 -10.97 19.26
CA GLY A 414 12.88 -11.76 18.14
C GLY A 414 12.19 -13.02 18.61
N TRP A 415 11.66 -13.76 17.65
CA TRP A 415 11.02 -15.05 17.89
C TRP A 415 11.41 -16.03 16.78
N VAL A 416 11.65 -17.29 17.14
CA VAL A 416 11.98 -18.37 16.22
C VAL A 416 11.10 -19.59 16.50
N LEU A 417 11.01 -20.49 15.55
CA LEU A 417 10.40 -21.81 15.75
C LEU A 417 11.47 -22.83 16.13
N GLY A 418 11.24 -23.55 17.22
CA GLY A 418 12.00 -24.73 17.62
C GLY A 418 11.10 -25.96 17.71
N MET A 419 11.67 -27.15 17.58
CA MET A 419 10.93 -28.42 17.67
C MET A 419 10.96 -28.98 19.09
N ALA A 420 9.81 -29.15 19.73
CA ALA A 420 9.76 -29.65 21.11
C ALA A 420 10.16 -31.13 21.23
N HIS A 421 10.96 -31.46 22.24
CA HIS A 421 11.35 -32.83 22.56
C HIS A 421 10.31 -33.45 23.51
N GLN A 422 9.39 -34.30 23.01
CA GLN A 422 8.48 -35.09 23.85
C GLN A 422 8.84 -36.57 23.77
N GLY A 423 9.25 -37.15 24.90
CA GLY A 423 9.90 -38.46 25.03
C GLY A 423 9.14 -39.71 24.58
N ALA A 424 8.04 -39.62 23.81
CA ALA A 424 7.40 -40.76 23.14
C ALA A 424 6.30 -40.40 22.10
N GLY A 425 6.15 -39.16 21.63
CA GLY A 425 5.07 -38.83 20.68
C GLY A 425 5.05 -37.40 20.15
N ILE A 426 4.87 -37.30 18.82
CA ILE A 426 4.64 -36.13 17.95
C ILE A 426 5.36 -34.84 18.41
N SER A 427 6.50 -34.55 17.79
CA SER A 427 7.20 -33.28 17.93
C SER A 427 6.40 -32.17 17.25
N SER A 428 6.06 -31.12 18.01
CA SER A 428 5.33 -29.94 17.52
C SER A 428 6.24 -28.71 17.54
N PRO A 429 6.18 -27.83 16.52
CA PRO A 429 6.90 -26.57 16.53
C PRO A 429 6.38 -25.65 17.64
N GLN A 430 7.30 -25.05 18.40
CA GLN A 430 7.05 -24.14 19.51
C GLN A 430 7.77 -22.82 19.29
N LEU A 431 7.18 -21.76 19.84
CA LEU A 431 7.72 -20.41 19.75
C LEU A 431 8.78 -20.17 20.84
N VAL A 432 9.98 -19.82 20.42
CA VAL A 432 11.13 -19.55 21.29
C VAL A 432 11.47 -18.06 21.24
N PRO A 433 11.39 -17.33 22.38
CA PRO A 433 11.81 -15.94 22.43
C PRO A 433 13.33 -15.85 22.41
N VAL A 434 13.85 -14.95 21.56
CA VAL A 434 15.28 -14.76 21.39
C VAL A 434 15.66 -13.28 21.39
N THR A 435 16.94 -13.02 21.59
CA THR A 435 17.57 -11.72 21.38
C THR A 435 18.41 -11.75 20.11
N LEU A 436 18.28 -10.73 19.28
CA LEU A 436 19.05 -10.54 18.05
C LEU A 436 20.49 -10.12 18.36
N LEU A 437 21.45 -10.74 17.67
CA LEU A 437 22.87 -10.47 17.76
C LEU A 437 23.45 -10.31 16.35
N GLY A 438 23.99 -9.14 16.04
CA GLY A 438 24.67 -8.88 14.79
C GLY A 438 25.96 -9.69 14.63
N PRO A 439 26.54 -9.73 13.39
CA PRO A 439 27.68 -10.57 13.06
C PRO A 439 28.85 -10.43 14.03
N ARG A 440 29.21 -9.18 14.40
CA ARG A 440 30.36 -8.90 15.28
C ARG A 440 30.16 -9.42 16.70
N ALA A 441 28.95 -9.27 17.25
CA ALA A 441 28.62 -9.79 18.57
C ALA A 441 28.62 -11.32 18.54
N CYS A 442 28.06 -11.90 17.48
CA CYS A 442 28.02 -13.34 17.28
C CYS A 442 29.42 -13.96 17.15
N SER A 443 30.31 -13.38 16.34
CA SER A 443 31.68 -13.89 16.17
C SER A 443 32.44 -14.00 17.49
N ARG A 444 32.20 -13.08 18.45
CA ARG A 444 32.85 -13.12 19.77
C ARG A 444 32.38 -14.31 20.62
N LEU A 445 31.12 -14.73 20.47
CA LEU A 445 30.57 -15.87 21.20
C LEU A 445 31.02 -17.20 20.61
N HIS A 446 31.23 -17.26 19.29
CA HIS A 446 31.77 -18.44 18.59
C HIS A 446 33.30 -18.59 18.69
N ALA A 447 34.01 -17.54 19.12
CA ALA A 447 35.45 -17.58 19.37
C ALA A 447 35.77 -18.17 20.76
N ALA A 448 35.63 -19.49 20.92
CA ALA A 448 36.15 -20.19 22.09
C ALA A 448 37.70 -20.18 22.10
N PRO A 449 38.38 -20.18 23.27
CA PRO A 449 39.83 -20.20 23.32
C PRO A 449 40.39 -21.53 22.76
N GLY A 450 41.07 -21.47 21.61
CA GLY A 450 41.82 -22.61 21.05
C GLY A 450 41.21 -23.31 19.83
N SER A 451 40.11 -22.82 19.26
CA SER A 451 39.64 -23.24 17.93
C SER A 451 39.71 -22.09 16.93
N ASP A 452 40.00 -22.40 15.66
CA ASP A 452 39.70 -21.49 14.55
C ASP A 452 38.16 -21.40 14.46
N GLY A 453 37.57 -20.41 15.14
CA GLY A 453 36.12 -20.27 15.27
C GLY A 453 35.42 -20.14 13.91
N ILE A 454 34.13 -20.48 13.86
CA ILE A 454 33.33 -20.40 12.64
C ILE A 454 33.17 -18.92 12.22
N PRO A 455 33.55 -18.53 10.99
CA PRO A 455 33.43 -17.16 10.53
C PRO A 455 31.95 -16.78 10.37
N ILE A 456 31.51 -15.72 11.07
CA ILE A 456 30.16 -15.17 10.90
C ILE A 456 30.22 -14.04 9.87
N LEU A 457 29.53 -14.24 8.74
CA LEU A 457 29.55 -13.33 7.61
C LEU A 457 28.60 -12.12 7.81
N PRO A 458 28.80 -11.01 7.08
CA PRO A 458 27.90 -9.85 7.15
C PRO A 458 26.43 -10.15 6.79
N GLY A 459 26.20 -11.17 5.95
CA GLY A 459 24.86 -11.64 5.58
C GLY A 459 24.24 -12.62 6.58
N MET A 460 24.78 -12.72 7.80
CA MET A 460 24.27 -13.59 8.85
C MET A 460 23.82 -12.79 10.07
N VAL A 461 22.81 -13.31 10.78
CA VAL A 461 22.36 -12.78 12.07
C VAL A 461 22.26 -13.94 13.05
N CYS A 462 22.60 -13.68 14.30
CA CYS A 462 22.55 -14.70 15.33
C CYS A 462 21.49 -14.40 16.38
N THR A 463 21.14 -15.42 17.14
CA THR A 463 20.14 -15.30 18.19
C THR A 463 20.63 -15.95 19.48
N SER A 464 20.26 -15.37 20.61
CA SER A 464 20.47 -15.97 21.94
C SER A 464 19.13 -16.14 22.64
N VAL A 465 18.89 -17.30 23.25
CA VAL A 465 17.65 -17.59 23.98
C VAL A 465 17.48 -16.64 25.17
N VAL A 466 16.22 -16.24 25.42
CA VAL A 466 15.82 -15.42 26.57
C VAL A 466 14.99 -16.24 27.55
N GLY A 467 15.48 -16.43 28.79
CA GLY A 467 14.76 -17.13 29.87
C GLY A 467 15.18 -18.60 30.06
N GLU A 468 14.36 -19.39 30.77
CA GLU A 468 14.57 -20.84 30.91
C GLU A 468 14.38 -21.54 29.55
N LEU A 469 15.29 -22.45 29.23
CA LEU A 469 15.34 -23.15 27.94
C LEU A 469 14.13 -24.08 27.78
N PRO A 470 13.26 -23.86 26.78
CA PRO A 470 12.37 -24.92 26.35
C PRO A 470 13.22 -26.09 25.84
N HIS A 471 12.86 -27.32 26.19
CA HIS A 471 13.53 -28.52 25.65
C HIS A 471 13.14 -28.67 24.18
N CYS A 472 13.87 -27.99 23.30
CA CYS A 472 13.63 -28.01 21.85
C CYS A 472 14.94 -28.16 21.07
N GLU A 473 14.81 -28.42 19.76
CA GLU A 473 15.91 -28.39 18.78
C GLU A 473 15.60 -27.36 17.69
N GLY A 474 16.62 -26.68 17.18
CA GLY A 474 16.48 -25.79 16.03
C GLY A 474 15.88 -26.48 14.80
N LEU A 475 14.96 -25.81 14.10
CA LEU A 475 14.37 -26.29 12.85
C LEU A 475 15.02 -25.56 11.67
N SER A 476 15.78 -26.29 10.84
CA SER A 476 16.40 -25.77 9.61
C SER A 476 15.41 -25.01 8.74
N GLY A 477 15.79 -23.83 8.25
CA GLY A 477 14.93 -22.97 7.44
C GLY A 477 13.80 -22.28 8.21
N ALA A 478 13.65 -22.51 9.52
CA ALA A 478 12.62 -21.83 10.29
C ALA A 478 12.80 -20.30 10.29
N PRO A 479 11.69 -19.54 10.26
CA PRO A 479 11.75 -18.09 10.26
C PRO A 479 12.15 -17.55 11.63
N LEU A 480 13.16 -16.67 11.62
CA LEU A 480 13.39 -15.69 12.66
C LEU A 480 12.56 -14.46 12.34
N VAL A 481 11.62 -14.12 13.22
CA VAL A 481 10.74 -12.97 13.03
C VAL A 481 11.03 -11.86 14.04
N HIS A 482 10.90 -10.63 13.57
CA HIS A 482 11.08 -9.43 14.39
C HIS A 482 9.91 -8.47 14.18
N LYS A 483 9.41 -7.87 15.27
CA LYS A 483 8.26 -6.97 15.23
C LYS A 483 8.71 -5.52 15.23
N VAL A 484 8.44 -4.80 14.15
CA VAL A 484 8.74 -3.37 14.01
C VAL A 484 7.43 -2.60 13.93
N ARG A 485 7.19 -1.71 14.91
CA ARG A 485 6.04 -0.78 14.94
C ARG A 485 4.67 -1.44 14.70
N GLY A 486 4.49 -2.70 15.09
CA GLY A 486 3.24 -3.43 14.92
C GLY A 486 3.26 -4.51 13.84
N THR A 487 4.22 -4.46 12.92
CA THR A 487 4.34 -5.36 11.77
C THR A 487 5.41 -6.41 12.01
N TRP A 488 5.14 -7.67 11.63
CA TRP A 488 6.10 -8.77 11.72
C TRP A 488 6.89 -8.92 10.41
N PHE A 489 8.22 -8.97 10.54
CA PHE A 489 9.16 -9.13 9.44
C PHE A 489 9.95 -10.44 9.57
N LEU A 490 10.29 -11.06 8.44
CA LEU A 490 11.22 -12.19 8.34
C LEU A 490 12.66 -11.69 8.45
N ALA A 491 13.18 -11.59 9.67
CA ALA A 491 14.54 -11.10 9.91
C ALA A 491 15.63 -12.11 9.48
N GLY A 492 15.35 -13.42 9.54
CA GLY A 492 16.31 -14.45 9.17
C GLY A 492 15.68 -15.81 8.87
N LEU A 493 16.43 -16.70 8.23
CA LEU A 493 16.09 -18.12 8.09
C LEU A 493 17.15 -18.96 8.78
N HIS A 494 16.74 -19.91 9.62
CA HIS A 494 17.69 -20.73 10.38
C HIS A 494 18.61 -21.50 9.43
N SER A 495 19.92 -21.37 9.64
CA SER A 495 20.95 -21.98 8.80
C SER A 495 21.71 -23.06 9.57
N PHE A 496 22.37 -22.71 10.68
CA PHE A 496 23.13 -23.67 11.49
C PHE A 496 23.22 -23.25 12.97
N GLY A 497 23.77 -24.15 13.79
CA GLY A 497 23.72 -24.03 15.24
C GLY A 497 22.31 -24.30 15.77
N ASP A 498 22.14 -24.21 17.09
CA ASP A 498 20.88 -24.61 17.71
C ASP A 498 20.25 -23.44 18.47
N ALA A 499 19.09 -22.99 17.99
CA ALA A 499 18.41 -21.83 18.55
C ALA A 499 17.76 -22.15 19.91
N CYS A 500 17.73 -23.42 20.27
CA CYS A 500 17.26 -23.93 21.56
C CYS A 500 18.39 -24.25 22.53
N GLN A 501 19.66 -24.03 22.15
CA GLN A 501 20.78 -24.14 23.07
C GLN A 501 21.00 -22.85 23.86
N GLY A 502 21.61 -23.00 25.04
CA GLY A 502 21.87 -21.89 25.96
C GLY A 502 22.66 -20.74 25.32
N PRO A 503 22.73 -19.58 26.00
CA PRO A 503 23.29 -18.33 25.46
C PRO A 503 24.78 -18.39 25.05
N ALA A 504 25.48 -19.48 25.37
CA ALA A 504 26.88 -19.71 25.02
C ALA A 504 27.09 -20.20 23.57
N GLN A 505 26.04 -20.68 22.89
CA GLN A 505 26.13 -21.16 21.50
C GLN A 505 24.95 -20.59 20.70
N PRO A 506 25.05 -19.34 20.21
CA PRO A 506 23.94 -18.70 19.50
C PRO A 506 23.74 -19.36 18.13
N ALA A 507 22.49 -19.63 17.77
CA ALA A 507 22.15 -20.07 16.41
C ALA A 507 22.35 -18.98 15.37
N VAL A 508 22.69 -19.40 14.17
CA VAL A 508 23.01 -18.55 13.03
C VAL A 508 21.93 -18.68 11.97
N PHE A 509 21.50 -17.53 11.47
CA PHE A 509 20.45 -17.37 10.48
C PHE A 509 21.01 -16.63 9.27
N THR A 510 20.56 -17.00 8.07
CA THR A 510 20.72 -16.19 6.87
C THR A 510 19.94 -14.90 7.07
N ALA A 511 20.60 -13.75 7.12
CA ALA A 511 19.97 -12.46 7.38
C ALA A 511 19.28 -11.94 6.12
N LEU A 512 17.95 -11.97 6.09
CA LEU A 512 17.16 -11.62 4.92
C LEU A 512 17.44 -10.24 4.31
N PRO A 513 17.75 -9.18 5.08
CA PRO A 513 18.13 -7.89 4.49
C PRO A 513 19.26 -7.99 3.45
N ALA A 514 20.20 -8.93 3.62
CA ALA A 514 21.32 -9.10 2.70
C ALA A 514 20.96 -9.81 1.38
N TYR A 515 19.75 -10.37 1.28
CA TYR A 515 19.29 -11.19 0.15
C TYR A 515 18.04 -10.64 -0.53
N GLU A 516 17.58 -9.44 -0.13
CA GLU A 516 16.38 -8.82 -0.70
C GLU A 516 16.50 -8.66 -2.22
N ASP A 517 17.60 -8.10 -2.74
CA ASP A 517 17.78 -7.93 -4.19
C ASP A 517 17.66 -9.26 -4.96
N TRP A 518 18.16 -10.36 -4.39
CA TRP A 518 18.08 -11.69 -5.00
C TRP A 518 16.65 -12.23 -5.00
N ILE A 519 15.97 -12.18 -3.85
CA ILE A 519 14.58 -12.65 -3.70
C ILE A 519 13.69 -11.91 -4.70
N SER A 520 13.84 -10.59 -4.75
CA SER A 520 13.03 -9.73 -5.59
C SER A 520 13.31 -9.99 -7.07
N SER A 521 14.58 -10.13 -7.47
CA SER A 521 14.93 -10.41 -8.87
C SER A 521 14.32 -11.70 -9.43
N LEU A 522 14.03 -12.69 -8.57
CA LEU A 522 13.42 -13.96 -8.95
C LEU A 522 11.89 -13.88 -9.01
N ASP A 523 11.27 -13.13 -8.08
CA ASP A 523 9.83 -12.86 -8.08
C ASP A 523 9.41 -12.17 -9.39
N TRP A 524 10.22 -11.20 -9.86
CA TRP A 524 10.02 -10.52 -11.16
C TRP A 524 10.21 -11.44 -12.39
N GLN A 525 10.93 -12.56 -12.31
CA GLN A 525 11.04 -13.50 -13.44
C GLN A 525 9.86 -14.48 -13.51
N VAL A 526 9.24 -14.79 -12.37
CA VAL A 526 8.10 -15.70 -12.28
C VAL A 526 6.80 -15.04 -12.78
N TYR A 527 6.61 -13.75 -12.52
CA TYR A 527 5.43 -12.99 -12.99
C TYR A 527 5.46 -12.64 -14.49
N PHE A 528 6.64 -12.62 -15.12
CA PHE A 528 6.83 -12.20 -16.52
C PHE A 528 7.43 -13.29 -17.41
N ALA A 529 7.54 -14.54 -16.92
CA ALA A 529 7.85 -15.67 -17.79
C ALA A 529 6.63 -15.88 -18.72
N GLU A 530 6.79 -15.53 -20.00
CA GLU A 530 5.85 -15.92 -21.05
C GLU A 530 5.65 -17.44 -20.94
N GLU A 531 4.39 -17.89 -20.88
CA GLU A 531 4.10 -19.31 -21.08
C GLU A 531 4.69 -19.71 -22.43
N PRO A 532 5.49 -20.80 -22.52
CA PRO A 532 5.93 -21.29 -23.81
C PRO A 532 4.68 -21.58 -24.65
N GLU A 533 4.60 -20.98 -25.84
CA GLU A 533 3.51 -21.24 -26.77
C GLU A 533 3.34 -22.76 -26.93
N PRO A 534 2.10 -23.27 -26.92
CA PRO A 534 1.87 -24.70 -27.12
C PRO A 534 2.53 -25.12 -28.43
N GLU A 535 3.39 -26.15 -28.37
CA GLU A 535 4.03 -26.74 -29.55
C GLU A 535 2.94 -27.01 -30.60
N ILE A 536 2.99 -26.26 -31.70
CA ILE A 536 2.15 -26.53 -32.85
C ILE A 536 2.57 -27.91 -33.35
N GLU A 537 1.73 -28.92 -33.14
CA GLU A 537 1.88 -30.22 -33.78
C GLU A 537 2.01 -30.00 -35.29
N ALA A 538 3.24 -30.17 -35.79
CA ALA A 538 3.54 -30.21 -37.21
C ALA A 538 2.91 -31.48 -37.79
N GLY A 539 1.64 -31.40 -38.19
CA GLY A 539 0.88 -32.62 -38.48
C GLY A 539 -0.43 -32.47 -39.24
N SER A 540 -0.56 -31.55 -40.22
CA SER A 540 -1.52 -31.76 -41.31
C SER A 540 -1.19 -30.94 -42.55
N CYS A 541 -0.38 -31.52 -43.43
CA CYS A 541 -0.29 -31.10 -44.81
C CYS A 541 -1.63 -31.42 -45.51
N LEU A 542 -2.46 -30.40 -45.77
CA LEU A 542 -3.42 -30.47 -46.86
C LEU A 542 -2.83 -29.80 -48.08
N ALA A 543 -2.54 -30.64 -49.06
CA ALA A 543 -1.88 -30.32 -50.31
C ALA A 543 -2.77 -29.43 -51.21
N ASN A 544 -2.09 -28.44 -51.81
CA ASN A 544 -2.37 -27.80 -53.10
C ASN A 544 -3.71 -27.05 -53.25
N TRP A 545 -3.64 -25.79 -53.68
CA TRP A 545 -3.68 -25.44 -55.11
C TRP A 545 -3.03 -24.06 -55.32
N SER A 546 -2.09 -24.03 -56.28
CA SER A 546 -1.60 -22.88 -57.07
C SER A 546 -0.87 -21.69 -56.40
N GLN A 547 0.47 -21.80 -56.50
CA GLN A 547 1.44 -20.76 -56.93
C GLN A 547 2.08 -19.79 -55.92
N PRO A 548 3.36 -19.38 -56.21
CA PRO A 548 4.38 -19.25 -55.17
C PRO A 548 4.96 -17.85 -54.97
N ALA A 549 5.60 -17.74 -53.80
CA ALA A 549 6.67 -16.82 -53.42
C ALA A 549 6.28 -15.35 -53.20
N SER A 550 6.57 -14.73 -52.06
CA SER A 550 7.67 -14.99 -51.11
C SER A 550 7.38 -14.38 -49.74
N CYS A 551 7.67 -15.14 -48.68
CA CYS A 551 8.32 -14.67 -47.45
C CYS A 551 9.68 -15.36 -47.38
#